data_AF-A0A7S1MBD2-F1
#
_entry.id   AF-A0A7S1MBD2-F1
#
_cell.length_a   1.000
_cell.length_b   1.000
_cell.length_c   1.000
_cell.angle_alpha   90.00
_cell.angle_beta   90.00
_cell.angle_gamma   90.00
#
_symmetry.space_group_name_H-M   'P 1'
#
loop_
_entity.id
_entity.type
_entity.pdbx_description
1 polymer ?
#
loop_
_entity_poly.entity_id
_entity_poly.type
_entity_poly.pdbx_seq_one_letter_code
_entity_poly.pdbx_strand_id
1 'polypeptide(L)'
;NIKMLQPEEIAKEHDRYLKRYADTGVKTVIGSTRRSEARRKDGQLFPVELSILEVKTDGNESVFVGFVRSLVTDLQQAETFESNKQMVDLLPIPFLAITADGRVEKINRAGLEQFGYTAKEVIGQNVKMLTPDEIAVNHDGFLKRYQETGKKHVIDTVRDVHAKRKDGSLFPAQIAVKETTDELGNSIFFGFLRDVSGEVAAADQVAIGGAVTSMSLVPLLVLDDTGKILRFSESAESTFGHKADE
;
A
#
# COMPACT_ATOMS: atom_id res chain seq x y z
N ASN A 1 18.97 8.07 -6.33
CA ASN A 1 19.31 6.84 -5.56
C ASN A 1 18.80 7.00 -4.13
N ILE A 2 18.30 5.95 -3.46
CA ILE A 2 17.67 6.04 -2.13
C ILE A 2 18.54 6.69 -1.04
N LYS A 3 19.87 6.69 -1.21
CA LYS A 3 20.84 7.43 -0.37
C LYS A 3 20.56 8.92 -0.22
N MET A 4 19.87 9.55 -1.17
CA MET A 4 19.52 10.96 -1.09
C MET A 4 18.45 11.28 -0.04
N LEU A 5 17.57 10.32 0.28
CA LEU A 5 16.38 10.50 1.13
C LEU A 5 16.60 10.07 2.59
N GLN A 6 17.82 9.65 2.94
CA GLN A 6 18.16 9.17 4.29
C GLN A 6 19.22 10.07 4.93
N PRO A 7 19.31 10.08 6.28
CA PRO A 7 20.38 10.77 7.00
C PRO A 7 21.76 10.35 6.48
N GLU A 8 22.71 11.28 6.51
CA GLU A 8 24.03 11.08 5.87
C GLU A 8 24.79 9.88 6.43
N GLU A 9 24.72 9.66 7.74
CA GLU A 9 25.34 8.53 8.42
C GLU A 9 24.77 7.17 7.98
N ILE A 10 23.47 7.12 7.66
CA ILE A 10 22.83 5.91 7.13
C ILE A 10 23.17 5.75 5.64
N ALA A 11 23.21 6.85 4.89
CA ALA A 11 23.55 6.86 3.47
C ALA A 11 24.95 6.29 3.20
N LYS A 12 25.94 6.62 4.05
CA LYS A 12 27.33 6.11 3.96
C LYS A 12 27.41 4.58 4.08
N GLU A 13 26.55 4.01 4.91
CA GLU A 13 26.54 2.57 5.22
C GLU A 13 25.57 1.76 4.35
N HIS A 14 24.75 2.44 3.54
CA HIS A 14 23.62 1.83 2.86
C HIS A 14 24.01 0.69 1.91
N ASP A 15 25.08 0.89 1.13
CA ASP A 15 25.56 -0.12 0.17
C ASP A 15 26.03 -1.40 0.89
N ARG A 16 26.58 -1.26 2.10
CA ARG A 16 26.98 -2.39 2.95
C ARG A 16 25.76 -3.18 3.42
N TYR A 17 24.64 -2.51 3.73
CA TYR A 17 23.39 -3.19 4.12
C TYR A 17 22.78 -3.97 2.96
N LEU A 18 22.74 -3.39 1.76
CA LEU A 18 22.24 -4.06 0.55
C LEU A 18 23.11 -5.26 0.21
N LYS A 19 24.43 -5.10 0.22
CA LYS A 19 25.37 -6.21 -0.04
C LYS A 19 25.22 -7.34 0.98
N ARG A 20 25.15 -7.01 2.28
CA ARG A 20 24.92 -8.01 3.32
C ARG A 20 23.61 -8.78 3.09
N TYR A 21 22.55 -8.09 2.67
CA TYR A 21 21.30 -8.74 2.35
C TYR A 21 21.44 -9.68 1.15
N ALA A 22 22.07 -9.23 0.06
CA ALA A 22 22.32 -10.05 -1.12
C ALA A 22 23.16 -11.30 -0.81
N ASP A 23 24.20 -11.16 0.04
CA ASP A 23 25.11 -12.25 0.39
C ASP A 23 24.51 -13.25 1.38
N THR A 24 23.61 -12.82 2.27
CA THR A 24 23.17 -13.63 3.44
C THR A 24 21.67 -13.90 3.51
N GLY A 25 20.84 -13.16 2.77
CA GLY A 25 19.39 -13.19 2.86
C GLY A 25 18.82 -12.64 4.18
N VAL A 26 19.65 -12.12 5.09
CA VAL A 26 19.22 -11.67 6.42
C VAL A 26 18.48 -10.33 6.34
N LYS A 27 17.17 -10.38 6.58
CA LYS A 27 16.28 -9.20 6.58
C LYS A 27 16.43 -8.39 7.86
N THR A 28 16.89 -7.14 7.74
CA THR A 28 17.00 -6.22 8.89
C THR A 28 15.86 -5.20 8.94
N VAL A 29 15.41 -4.71 7.79
CA VAL A 29 14.29 -3.75 7.66
C VAL A 29 13.17 -4.32 6.77
N ILE A 30 13.53 -5.12 5.76
CA ILE A 30 12.61 -5.76 4.83
C ILE A 30 11.62 -6.67 5.58
N GLY A 31 10.32 -6.43 5.37
CA GLY A 31 9.23 -7.15 6.05
C GLY A 31 8.89 -6.64 7.45
N SER A 32 9.46 -5.50 7.87
CA SER A 32 9.16 -4.86 9.16
C SER A 32 8.88 -3.37 9.01
N THR A 33 8.10 -2.81 9.94
CA THR A 33 7.86 -1.37 10.06
C THR A 33 8.79 -0.79 11.12
N ARG A 34 9.50 0.30 10.83
CA ARG A 34 10.42 0.93 11.76
C ARG A 34 10.35 2.45 11.69
N ARG A 35 10.48 3.10 12.84
CA ARG A 35 10.67 4.55 12.93
C ARG A 35 12.12 4.93 12.62
N SER A 36 12.28 5.92 11.75
CA SER A 36 13.57 6.45 11.29
C SER A 36 13.42 7.95 11.05
N GLU A 37 14.51 8.59 10.64
CA GLU A 37 14.46 9.91 10.02
C GLU A 37 14.63 9.77 8.51
N ALA A 38 14.04 10.70 7.77
CA ALA A 38 14.25 10.86 6.35
C ALA A 38 14.65 12.31 6.04
N ARG A 39 15.28 12.52 4.88
CA ARG A 39 15.87 13.79 4.48
C ARG A 39 15.14 14.36 3.26
N ARG A 40 14.69 15.61 3.36
CA ARG A 40 14.14 16.39 2.24
C ARG A 40 15.26 16.95 1.36
N LYS A 41 14.90 17.45 0.17
CA LYS A 41 15.83 18.07 -0.80
C LYS A 41 16.58 19.28 -0.24
N ASP A 42 15.94 20.05 0.64
CA ASP A 42 16.55 21.19 1.34
C ASP A 42 17.52 20.79 2.47
N GLY A 43 17.66 19.48 2.74
CA GLY A 43 18.49 18.93 3.81
C GLY A 43 17.77 18.76 5.14
N GLN A 44 16.51 19.20 5.28
CA GLN A 44 15.74 19.05 6.50
C GLN A 44 15.51 17.56 6.82
N LEU A 45 15.80 17.17 8.07
CA LEU A 45 15.43 15.88 8.60
C LEU A 45 14.03 15.92 9.23
N PHE A 46 13.25 14.87 9.01
CA PHE A 46 11.94 14.73 9.63
C PHE A 46 11.67 13.27 10.03
N PRO A 47 10.89 13.05 11.11
CA PRO A 47 10.60 11.72 11.60
C PRO A 47 9.61 11.01 10.67
N VAL A 48 9.93 9.76 10.35
CA VAL A 48 9.12 8.90 9.50
C VAL A 48 8.95 7.51 10.07
N GLU A 49 7.85 6.87 9.68
CA GLU A 49 7.69 5.43 9.79
C GLU A 49 7.89 4.79 8.40
N LEU A 50 8.90 3.93 8.29
CA LEU A 50 9.34 3.28 7.07
C LEU A 50 8.93 1.80 7.09
N SER A 51 8.34 1.33 6.00
CA SER A 51 8.09 -0.10 5.75
C SER A 51 8.61 -0.49 4.38
N ILE A 52 9.37 -1.57 4.29
CA ILE A 52 9.92 -2.06 3.01
C ILE A 52 9.41 -3.47 2.76
N LEU A 53 8.77 -3.68 1.61
CA LEU A 53 8.38 -5.00 1.11
C LEU A 53 9.35 -5.44 0.02
N GLU A 54 9.61 -6.73 -0.05
CA GLU A 54 10.33 -7.36 -1.16
C GLU A 54 9.31 -8.07 -2.05
N VAL A 55 9.40 -7.87 -3.35
CA VAL A 55 8.59 -8.51 -4.37
C VAL A 55 9.53 -9.18 -5.36
N LYS A 56 9.32 -10.47 -5.61
CA LYS A 56 10.07 -11.21 -6.64
C LYS A 56 9.46 -10.96 -8.01
N THR A 57 10.29 -10.68 -9.01
CA THR A 57 9.88 -10.56 -10.41
C THR A 57 10.16 -11.87 -11.18
N ASP A 58 9.56 -12.04 -12.36
CA ASP A 58 9.91 -13.17 -13.22
C ASP A 58 11.36 -13.00 -13.69
N GLY A 59 12.21 -13.97 -13.37
CA GLY A 59 13.66 -13.88 -13.56
C GLY A 59 14.49 -14.06 -12.28
N ASN A 60 13.82 -14.19 -11.12
CA ASN A 60 14.47 -14.34 -9.80
C ASN A 60 15.20 -13.07 -9.31
N GLU A 61 14.91 -11.92 -9.93
CA GLU A 61 15.31 -10.60 -9.46
C GLU A 61 14.34 -10.12 -8.37
N SER A 62 14.85 -9.27 -7.46
CA SER A 62 14.07 -8.75 -6.34
C SER A 62 13.91 -7.25 -6.47
N VAL A 63 12.67 -6.76 -6.39
CA VAL A 63 12.35 -5.34 -6.28
C VAL A 63 11.81 -5.03 -4.89
N PHE A 64 12.07 -3.82 -4.40
CA PHE A 64 11.70 -3.42 -3.05
C PHE A 64 10.70 -2.27 -3.10
N VAL A 65 9.58 -2.42 -2.38
CA VAL A 65 8.52 -1.40 -2.30
C VAL A 65 8.58 -0.75 -0.92
N GLY A 66 8.97 0.52 -0.86
CA GLY A 66 9.07 1.32 0.36
C GLY A 66 7.87 2.23 0.57
N PHE A 67 7.27 2.20 1.76
CA PHE A 67 6.24 3.12 2.23
C PHE A 67 6.84 4.03 3.30
N VAL A 68 6.63 5.34 3.19
CA VAL A 68 7.11 6.31 4.18
C VAL A 68 5.96 7.14 4.70
N ARG A 69 5.61 7.00 5.97
CA ARG A 69 4.63 7.85 6.66
C ARG A 69 5.35 8.96 7.42
N SER A 70 5.05 10.22 7.10
CA SER A 70 5.47 11.36 7.92
C SER A 70 4.78 11.30 9.29
N LEU A 71 5.51 11.57 10.37
CA LEU A 71 4.97 11.70 11.72
C LEU A 71 4.70 13.17 12.11
N VAL A 72 4.76 14.09 11.14
CA VAL A 72 4.50 15.52 11.32
C VAL A 72 3.10 15.85 10.78
N THR A 73 2.22 16.41 11.62
CA THR A 73 0.89 16.94 11.27
C THR A 73 1.04 18.35 10.71
N ASP A 74 0.77 18.55 9.42
CA ASP A 74 0.91 19.85 8.76
C ASP A 74 -0.31 20.19 7.88
N LEU A 75 -0.71 21.46 7.82
CA LEU A 75 -1.94 21.94 7.15
C LEU A 75 -1.99 21.60 5.64
N GLN A 76 -0.84 21.45 4.99
CA GLN A 76 -0.74 20.99 3.60
C GLN A 76 -1.26 19.56 3.40
N GLN A 77 -1.33 18.71 4.44
CA GLN A 77 -1.86 17.34 4.32
C GLN A 77 -3.37 17.30 4.07
N ALA A 78 -4.15 18.29 4.54
CA ALA A 78 -5.60 18.31 4.36
C ALA A 78 -6.00 18.59 2.90
N GLU A 79 -5.36 19.58 2.26
CA GLU A 79 -5.56 19.87 0.82
C GLU A 79 -5.03 18.73 -0.07
N THR A 80 -3.91 18.12 0.34
CA THR A 80 -3.36 16.93 -0.32
C THR A 80 -4.33 15.75 -0.17
N PHE A 81 -4.96 15.55 0.99
CA PHE A 81 -5.94 14.48 1.24
C PHE A 81 -7.20 14.57 0.38
N GLU A 82 -7.77 15.77 0.21
CA GLU A 82 -8.94 15.99 -0.66
C GLU A 82 -8.58 15.86 -2.16
N SER A 83 -7.41 16.34 -2.59
CA SER A 83 -6.93 16.12 -3.97
C SER A 83 -6.65 14.64 -4.26
N ASN A 84 -6.07 13.94 -3.28
CA ASN A 84 -5.81 12.49 -3.29
C ASN A 84 -7.09 11.66 -3.41
N LYS A 85 -8.19 12.11 -2.78
CA LYS A 85 -9.51 11.50 -2.91
C LYS A 85 -9.98 11.49 -4.36
N GLN A 86 -9.68 12.51 -5.16
CA GLN A 86 -10.14 12.59 -6.55
C GLN A 86 -9.30 11.68 -7.48
N MET A 87 -8.01 11.49 -7.20
CA MET A 87 -7.12 10.66 -8.02
C MET A 87 -7.45 9.18 -7.97
N VAL A 88 -7.84 8.64 -6.80
CA VAL A 88 -8.21 7.21 -6.68
C VAL A 88 -9.44 6.84 -7.50
N ASP A 89 -10.30 7.80 -7.87
CA ASP A 89 -11.46 7.56 -8.72
C ASP A 89 -11.10 7.36 -10.20
N LEU A 90 -9.91 7.82 -10.60
CA LEU A 90 -9.37 7.68 -11.96
C LEU A 90 -8.55 6.39 -12.13
N LEU A 91 -8.27 5.67 -11.04
CA LEU A 91 -7.53 4.41 -11.06
C LEU A 91 -8.29 3.30 -11.77
N PRO A 92 -7.65 2.56 -12.70
CA PRO A 92 -8.21 1.33 -13.25
C PRO A 92 -8.03 0.12 -12.30
N ILE A 93 -7.64 0.33 -11.04
CA ILE A 93 -7.49 -0.71 -10.02
C ILE A 93 -8.61 -0.56 -9.00
N PRO A 94 -9.34 -1.63 -8.64
CA PRO A 94 -10.27 -1.63 -7.52
C PRO A 94 -9.63 -1.12 -6.23
N PHE A 95 -10.18 -0.02 -5.71
CA PHE A 95 -9.81 0.60 -4.44
C PHE A 95 -11.02 0.71 -3.53
N LEU A 96 -10.82 0.40 -2.24
CA LEU A 96 -11.81 0.57 -1.18
C LEU A 96 -11.18 1.23 0.04
N ALA A 97 -11.92 2.13 0.67
CA ALA A 97 -11.66 2.60 2.03
C ALA A 97 -12.78 2.11 2.95
N ILE A 98 -12.40 1.53 4.08
CA ILE A 98 -13.35 1.05 5.10
C ILE A 98 -13.01 1.63 6.47
N THR A 99 -14.04 1.88 7.26
CA THR A 99 -13.91 2.21 8.68
C THR A 99 -13.32 1.04 9.48
N ALA A 100 -12.94 1.32 10.72
CA ALA A 100 -12.51 0.31 11.68
C ALA A 100 -13.52 -0.85 11.82
N ASP A 101 -14.83 -0.57 11.82
CA ASP A 101 -15.92 -1.56 11.90
C ASP A 101 -16.29 -2.19 10.54
N GLY A 102 -15.55 -1.90 9.48
CA GLY A 102 -15.67 -2.56 8.18
C GLY A 102 -16.72 -1.95 7.25
N ARG A 103 -17.21 -0.73 7.53
CA ARG A 103 -18.14 -0.03 6.64
C ARG A 103 -17.38 0.63 5.50
N VAL A 104 -17.87 0.46 4.27
CA VAL A 104 -17.26 1.07 3.10
C VAL A 104 -17.55 2.56 3.08
N GLU A 105 -16.52 3.38 3.23
CA GLU A 105 -16.61 4.84 3.10
C GLU A 105 -16.37 5.29 1.67
N LYS A 106 -15.56 4.53 0.92
CA LYS A 106 -15.24 4.82 -0.47
C LYS A 106 -15.00 3.55 -1.26
N ILE A 107 -15.45 3.57 -2.51
CA ILE A 107 -15.07 2.61 -3.54
C ILE A 107 -14.94 3.39 -4.85
N ASN A 108 -13.87 3.12 -5.60
CA ASN A 108 -13.67 3.81 -6.88
C ASN A 108 -14.43 3.11 -8.02
N ARG A 109 -14.45 3.76 -9.19
CA ARG A 109 -15.15 3.24 -10.38
C ARG A 109 -14.70 1.83 -10.77
N ALA A 110 -13.39 1.55 -10.77
CA ALA A 110 -12.88 0.23 -11.10
C ALA A 110 -13.38 -0.86 -10.13
N GLY A 111 -13.48 -0.55 -8.83
CA GLY A 111 -14.07 -1.46 -7.85
C GLY A 111 -15.56 -1.71 -8.11
N LEU A 112 -16.32 -0.65 -8.41
CA LEU A 112 -17.75 -0.78 -8.75
C LEU A 112 -17.97 -1.66 -9.98
N GLU A 113 -17.19 -1.44 -11.05
CA GLU A 113 -17.23 -2.24 -12.27
C GLU A 113 -16.83 -3.70 -12.00
N GLN A 114 -15.72 -3.92 -11.30
CA GLN A 114 -15.24 -5.26 -10.94
C GLN A 114 -16.29 -6.03 -10.12
N PHE A 115 -16.83 -5.44 -9.06
CA PHE A 115 -17.78 -6.15 -8.20
C PHE A 115 -19.22 -6.14 -8.72
N GLY A 116 -19.51 -5.36 -9.77
CA GLY A 116 -20.84 -5.27 -10.39
C GLY A 116 -21.87 -4.51 -9.54
N TYR A 117 -21.41 -3.61 -8.66
CA TYR A 117 -22.29 -2.81 -7.81
C TYR A 117 -22.31 -1.35 -8.22
N THR A 118 -23.35 -0.63 -7.80
CA THR A 118 -23.37 0.85 -7.84
C THR A 118 -22.86 1.43 -6.51
N ALA A 119 -22.35 2.68 -6.53
CA ALA A 119 -21.89 3.34 -5.32
C ALA A 119 -22.96 3.37 -4.21
N LYS A 120 -24.23 3.61 -4.57
CA LYS A 120 -25.35 3.63 -3.62
C LYS A 120 -25.60 2.29 -2.93
N GLU A 121 -25.19 1.19 -3.54
CA GLU A 121 -25.36 -0.16 -3.00
C GLU A 121 -24.19 -0.57 -2.10
N VAL A 122 -23.02 0.08 -2.21
CA VAL A 122 -21.81 -0.31 -1.48
C VAL A 122 -21.47 0.65 -0.35
N ILE A 123 -21.59 1.96 -0.59
CA ILE A 123 -21.22 2.97 0.41
C ILE A 123 -22.11 2.84 1.65
N GLY A 124 -21.48 2.80 2.82
CA GLY A 124 -22.12 2.59 4.13
C GLY A 124 -22.43 1.13 4.46
N GLN A 125 -22.33 0.22 3.49
CA GLN A 125 -22.48 -1.22 3.72
C GLN A 125 -21.20 -1.82 4.29
N ASN A 126 -21.31 -3.00 4.90
CA ASN A 126 -20.17 -3.72 5.41
C ASN A 126 -19.42 -4.45 4.28
N VAL A 127 -18.09 -4.31 4.25
CA VAL A 127 -17.19 -4.87 3.22
C VAL A 127 -17.30 -6.38 3.06
N LYS A 128 -17.78 -7.11 4.09
CA LYS A 128 -18.00 -8.56 4.02
C LYS A 128 -18.94 -8.98 2.88
N MET A 129 -19.76 -8.07 2.35
CA MET A 129 -20.57 -8.32 1.15
C MET A 129 -19.74 -8.73 -0.08
N LEU A 130 -18.46 -8.32 -0.13
CA LEU A 130 -17.50 -8.62 -1.19
C LEU A 130 -16.67 -9.87 -0.91
N THR A 131 -16.95 -10.56 0.20
CA THR A 131 -16.26 -11.78 0.62
C THR A 131 -17.17 -13.01 0.47
N PRO A 132 -16.61 -14.22 0.24
CA PRO A 132 -17.38 -15.46 0.21
C PRO A 132 -18.16 -15.66 1.52
N ASP A 133 -19.35 -16.25 1.44
CA ASP A 133 -20.27 -16.33 2.59
C ASP A 133 -19.67 -17.03 3.81
N GLU A 134 -18.85 -18.06 3.58
CA GLU A 134 -18.13 -18.80 4.63
C GLU A 134 -17.17 -17.91 5.44
N ILE A 135 -16.56 -16.93 4.77
CA ILE A 135 -15.64 -15.96 5.39
C ILE A 135 -16.44 -14.78 5.95
N ALA A 136 -17.48 -14.34 5.24
CA ALA A 136 -18.28 -13.16 5.57
C ALA A 136 -18.87 -13.24 6.98
N VAL A 137 -19.31 -14.43 7.41
CA VAL A 137 -19.87 -14.66 8.76
C VAL A 137 -18.89 -14.26 9.87
N ASN A 138 -17.59 -14.48 9.64
CA ASN A 138 -16.54 -14.23 10.63
C ASN A 138 -15.77 -12.92 10.39
N HIS A 139 -16.05 -12.22 9.29
CA HIS A 139 -15.24 -11.09 8.83
C HIS A 139 -15.14 -9.97 9.87
N ASP A 140 -16.25 -9.61 10.50
CA ASP A 140 -16.29 -8.57 11.55
C ASP A 140 -15.42 -8.96 12.76
N GLY A 141 -15.33 -10.27 13.05
CA GLY A 141 -14.47 -10.80 14.10
C GLY A 141 -12.98 -10.62 13.80
N PHE A 142 -12.56 -10.66 12.54
CA PHE A 142 -11.17 -10.40 12.16
C PHE A 142 -10.77 -8.95 12.40
N LEU A 143 -11.65 -8.01 12.04
CA LEU A 143 -11.44 -6.57 12.28
C LEU A 143 -11.39 -6.26 13.78
N LYS A 144 -12.37 -6.79 14.54
CA LYS A 144 -12.41 -6.61 15.99
C LYS A 144 -11.17 -7.17 16.69
N ARG A 145 -10.78 -8.41 16.34
CA ARG A 145 -9.56 -9.02 16.89
C ARG A 145 -8.32 -8.18 16.58
N TYR A 146 -8.23 -7.59 15.39
CA TYR A 146 -7.12 -6.71 15.06
C TYR A 146 -7.10 -5.48 15.97
N GLN A 147 -8.23 -4.80 16.14
CA GLN A 147 -8.35 -3.64 17.03
C GLN A 147 -7.97 -3.98 18.47
N GLU A 148 -8.36 -5.16 18.97
CA GLU A 148 -8.09 -5.58 20.35
C GLU A 148 -6.64 -6.03 20.57
N THR A 149 -6.01 -6.66 19.57
CA THR A 149 -4.73 -7.36 19.76
C THR A 149 -3.55 -6.72 19.04
N GLY A 150 -3.79 -5.83 18.07
CA GLY A 150 -2.78 -5.28 17.18
C GLY A 150 -2.09 -6.31 16.27
N LYS A 151 -2.50 -7.58 16.29
CA LYS A 151 -1.85 -8.66 15.53
C LYS A 151 -2.30 -8.64 14.07
N LYS A 152 -1.39 -8.20 13.19
CA LYS A 152 -1.60 -8.11 11.74
C LYS A 152 -1.63 -9.50 11.10
N HIS A 153 -2.70 -9.79 10.36
CA HIS A 153 -2.86 -11.04 9.59
C HIS A 153 -2.92 -10.80 8.08
N VAL A 154 -3.62 -9.74 7.66
CA VAL A 154 -3.73 -9.28 6.26
C VAL A 154 -3.09 -7.91 6.09
N ILE A 155 -3.26 -7.01 7.07
CA ILE A 155 -2.68 -5.67 7.08
C ILE A 155 -1.16 -5.74 6.91
N ASP A 156 -0.62 -4.90 6.02
CA ASP A 156 0.79 -4.85 5.62
C ASP A 156 1.32 -6.07 4.85
N THR A 157 0.43 -6.98 4.41
CA THR A 157 0.79 -8.13 3.58
C THR A 157 -0.09 -8.20 2.33
N VAL A 158 0.44 -8.80 1.25
CA VAL A 158 -0.38 -9.22 0.10
C VAL A 158 -0.89 -10.62 0.37
N ARG A 159 -2.18 -10.85 0.09
CA ARG A 159 -2.82 -12.16 0.28
C ARG A 159 -3.62 -12.55 -0.95
N ASP A 160 -3.48 -13.80 -1.35
CA ASP A 160 -4.43 -14.44 -2.25
C ASP A 160 -5.73 -14.70 -1.47
N VAL A 161 -6.84 -14.27 -2.03
CA VAL A 161 -8.19 -14.40 -1.49
C VAL A 161 -9.16 -14.78 -2.61
N HIS A 162 -10.36 -15.21 -2.24
CA HIS A 162 -11.48 -15.19 -3.16
C HIS A 162 -12.35 -14.00 -2.83
N ALA A 163 -12.75 -13.26 -3.86
CA ALA A 163 -13.68 -12.14 -3.78
C ALA A 163 -15.01 -12.53 -4.42
N LYS A 164 -16.10 -11.92 -3.96
CA LYS A 164 -17.48 -12.20 -4.41
C LYS A 164 -18.09 -10.99 -5.11
N ARG A 165 -18.57 -11.17 -6.34
CA ARG A 165 -19.31 -10.15 -7.10
C ARG A 165 -20.78 -10.11 -6.68
N LYS A 166 -21.51 -9.08 -7.13
CA LYS A 166 -22.95 -8.92 -6.89
C LYS A 166 -23.80 -10.10 -7.35
N ASP A 167 -23.44 -10.71 -8.47
CA ASP A 167 -24.13 -11.89 -9.01
C ASP A 167 -23.84 -13.19 -8.22
N GLY A 168 -22.99 -13.12 -7.19
CA GLY A 168 -22.58 -14.25 -6.37
C GLY A 168 -21.38 -15.01 -6.91
N SER A 169 -20.88 -14.68 -8.11
CA SER A 169 -19.69 -15.31 -8.66
C SER A 169 -18.45 -15.02 -7.81
N LEU A 170 -17.63 -16.04 -7.63
CA LEU A 170 -16.34 -15.93 -6.95
C LEU A 170 -15.23 -15.79 -7.97
N PHE A 171 -14.24 -14.97 -7.65
CA PHE A 171 -13.03 -14.86 -8.44
C PHE A 171 -11.78 -14.81 -7.54
N PRO A 172 -10.68 -15.48 -7.92
CA PRO A 172 -9.43 -15.36 -7.20
C PRO A 172 -8.89 -13.94 -7.36
N ALA A 173 -8.40 -13.38 -6.26
CA ALA A 173 -7.86 -12.04 -6.23
C ALA A 173 -6.69 -11.92 -5.27
N GLN A 174 -5.82 -10.95 -5.51
CA GLN A 174 -4.82 -10.51 -4.55
C GLN A 174 -5.28 -9.23 -3.89
N ILE A 175 -5.22 -9.20 -2.55
CA ILE A 175 -5.55 -8.01 -1.76
C ILE A 175 -4.32 -7.50 -1.00
N ALA A 176 -4.17 -6.18 -0.98
CA ALA A 176 -3.22 -5.47 -0.13
C ALA A 176 -4.02 -4.49 0.75
N VAL A 177 -3.82 -4.57 2.08
CA VAL A 177 -4.51 -3.71 3.05
C VAL A 177 -3.52 -2.89 3.85
N LYS A 178 -3.78 -1.59 3.97
CA LYS A 178 -3.05 -0.64 4.81
C LYS A 178 -3.97 0.00 5.82
N GLU A 179 -3.47 0.17 7.04
CA GLU A 179 -4.13 0.97 8.07
C GLU A 179 -3.60 2.40 8.04
N THR A 180 -4.51 3.36 8.17
CA THR A 180 -4.24 4.77 8.46
C THR A 180 -5.19 5.23 9.57
N THR A 181 -5.06 6.49 9.98
CA THR A 181 -5.99 7.14 10.91
C THR A 181 -6.69 8.30 10.21
N ASP A 182 -7.97 8.52 10.53
CA ASP A 182 -8.71 9.72 10.14
C ASP A 182 -8.28 10.96 10.94
N GLU A 183 -8.89 12.11 10.66
CA GLU A 183 -8.63 13.37 11.37
C GLU A 183 -8.97 13.33 12.87
N LEU A 184 -9.83 12.39 13.28
CA LEU A 184 -10.24 12.17 14.66
C LEU A 184 -9.40 11.09 15.37
N GLY A 185 -8.44 10.48 14.66
CA GLY A 185 -7.56 9.43 15.16
C GLY A 185 -8.13 8.00 15.08
N ASN A 186 -9.28 7.79 14.44
CA ASN A 186 -9.86 6.46 14.25
C ASN A 186 -9.16 5.70 13.12
N SER A 187 -9.02 4.38 13.27
CA SER A 187 -8.47 3.54 12.21
C SER A 187 -9.35 3.53 10.95
N ILE A 188 -8.73 3.77 9.81
CA ILE A 188 -9.28 3.55 8.48
C ILE A 188 -8.40 2.54 7.76
N PHE A 189 -9.01 1.62 7.01
CA PHE A 189 -8.28 0.67 6.18
C PHE A 189 -8.46 0.96 4.70
N PHE A 190 -7.35 1.01 3.97
CA PHE A 190 -7.31 1.11 2.52
C PHE A 190 -6.99 -0.25 1.93
N GLY A 191 -7.82 -0.70 1.01
CA GLY A 191 -7.70 -1.97 0.30
C GLY A 191 -7.53 -1.74 -1.19
N PHE A 192 -6.55 -2.42 -1.78
CA PHE A 192 -6.41 -2.56 -3.23
C PHE A 192 -6.62 -4.02 -3.59
N LEU A 193 -7.29 -4.28 -4.71
CA LEU A 193 -7.60 -5.62 -5.16
C LEU A 193 -7.22 -5.81 -6.64
N ARG A 194 -6.62 -6.95 -6.96
CA ARG A 194 -6.34 -7.40 -8.34
C ARG A 194 -7.02 -8.72 -8.61
N ASP A 195 -7.79 -8.79 -9.67
CA ASP A 195 -8.32 -10.04 -10.19
C ASP A 195 -7.19 -10.86 -10.85
N VAL A 196 -7.03 -12.12 -10.45
CA VAL A 196 -6.02 -13.03 -11.00
C VAL A 196 -6.66 -14.20 -11.77
N SER A 197 -7.96 -14.12 -12.08
CA SER A 197 -8.71 -15.17 -12.79
C SER A 197 -8.14 -15.50 -14.18
N GLY A 198 -7.44 -14.56 -14.81
CA GLY A 198 -6.79 -14.73 -16.11
C GLY A 198 -5.39 -15.34 -16.07
N GLU A 199 -4.77 -15.51 -14.89
CA GLU A 199 -3.34 -15.85 -14.74
C GLU A 199 -3.05 -17.36 -14.65
N VAL A 200 -3.96 -18.26 -15.06
CA VAL A 200 -3.63 -19.70 -15.16
C VAL A 200 -2.81 -20.02 -16.43
N ALA A 201 -2.68 -19.12 -17.41
CA ALA A 201 -1.86 -19.38 -18.59
C ALA A 201 -1.46 -18.13 -19.40
N ALA A 202 -0.76 -17.15 -18.82
CA ALA A 202 0.12 -16.23 -19.57
C ALA A 202 0.85 -15.30 -18.60
N ALA A 203 2.18 -15.39 -18.60
CA ALA A 203 3.04 -14.40 -18.01
C ALA A 203 2.93 -13.10 -18.82
N ASP A 204 2.16 -12.13 -18.34
CA ASP A 204 2.30 -10.74 -18.77
C ASP A 204 2.05 -9.79 -17.58
N GLN A 205 3.12 -9.07 -17.26
CA GLN A 205 3.34 -8.34 -16.03
C GLN A 205 2.72 -6.95 -16.08
N VAL A 206 1.61 -6.77 -15.36
CA VAL A 206 1.35 -5.51 -14.67
C VAL A 206 1.22 -5.83 -13.19
N ALA A 207 2.37 -5.89 -12.52
CA ALA A 207 2.45 -6.10 -11.10
C ALA A 207 1.62 -5.02 -10.39
N ILE A 208 0.78 -5.44 -9.44
CA ILE A 208 0.16 -4.57 -8.41
C ILE A 208 1.20 -3.59 -7.87
N GLY A 209 2.45 -4.04 -7.76
CA GLY A 209 3.63 -3.22 -7.53
C GLY A 209 3.65 -1.91 -8.32
N GLY A 210 3.63 -1.90 -9.65
CA GLY A 210 3.79 -0.66 -10.45
C GLY A 210 2.64 0.35 -10.31
N ALA A 211 1.43 -0.13 -10.06
CA ALA A 211 0.22 0.70 -10.07
C ALA A 211 -0.21 1.13 -8.65
N VAL A 212 0.00 0.30 -7.61
CA VAL A 212 0.07 0.74 -6.20
C VAL A 212 1.20 1.75 -6.01
N THR A 213 2.23 1.67 -6.86
CA THR A 213 3.40 2.55 -6.77
C THR A 213 3.24 3.95 -7.27
N SER A 214 2.43 4.14 -8.29
CA SER A 214 2.25 5.45 -8.89
C SER A 214 1.14 6.26 -8.18
N MET A 215 0.41 5.65 -7.22
CA MET A 215 -0.90 6.13 -6.75
C MET A 215 -1.10 6.04 -5.22
N SER A 216 0.01 5.84 -4.49
CA SER A 216 -0.01 5.76 -3.03
C SER A 216 -0.16 7.16 -2.41
N LEU A 217 -1.17 7.34 -1.56
CA LEU A 217 -1.39 8.57 -0.78
C LEU A 217 -0.32 8.76 0.31
N VAL A 218 0.36 7.67 0.65
CA VAL A 218 1.59 7.65 1.45
C VAL A 218 2.78 7.68 0.49
N PRO A 219 3.81 8.51 0.73
CA PRO A 219 5.05 8.49 -0.05
C PRO A 219 5.55 7.08 -0.30
N LEU A 220 5.55 6.69 -1.57
CA LEU A 220 5.96 5.37 -2.01
C LEU A 220 7.10 5.43 -3.02
N LEU A 221 8.01 4.48 -2.86
CA LEU A 221 9.19 4.27 -3.68
C LEU A 221 9.27 2.80 -4.09
N VAL A 222 9.67 2.53 -5.33
CA VAL A 222 10.14 1.20 -5.72
C VAL A 222 11.62 1.27 -6.02
N LEU A 223 12.36 0.31 -5.50
CA LEU A 223 13.80 0.22 -5.61
C LEU A 223 14.22 -1.10 -6.26
N ASP A 224 15.35 -1.10 -6.96
CA ASP A 224 16.07 -2.33 -7.29
C ASP A 224 16.97 -2.79 -6.11
N ASP A 225 17.67 -3.91 -6.29
CA ASP A 225 18.60 -4.50 -5.34
C ASP A 225 19.88 -3.67 -5.08
N THR A 226 20.13 -2.66 -5.91
CA THR A 226 21.20 -1.68 -5.73
C THR A 226 20.75 -0.40 -5.00
N GLY A 227 19.45 -0.30 -4.68
CA GLY A 227 18.85 0.88 -4.06
C GLY A 227 18.60 2.03 -5.05
N LYS A 228 18.62 1.76 -6.35
CA LYS A 228 18.17 2.72 -7.36
C LYS A 228 16.65 2.85 -7.26
N ILE A 229 16.15 4.08 -7.25
CA ILE A 229 14.72 4.35 -7.28
C ILE A 229 14.23 4.10 -8.72
N LEU A 230 13.41 3.06 -8.89
CA LEU A 230 12.75 2.71 -10.15
C LEU A 230 11.43 3.48 -10.33
N ARG A 231 10.78 3.83 -9.23
CA ARG A 231 9.56 4.63 -9.21
C ARG A 231 9.49 5.49 -7.96
N PHE A 232 8.94 6.68 -8.14
CA PHE A 232 8.76 7.68 -7.10
C PHE A 232 7.38 8.29 -7.26
N SER A 233 6.51 8.09 -6.27
CA SER A 233 5.14 8.64 -6.31
C SER A 233 5.13 10.16 -6.16
N GLU A 234 4.10 10.83 -6.68
CA GLU A 234 3.92 12.28 -6.50
C GLU A 234 3.78 12.71 -5.02
N SER A 235 3.21 11.84 -4.17
CA SER A 235 3.20 12.04 -2.71
C SER A 235 4.61 12.02 -2.13
N ALA A 236 5.50 11.17 -2.68
CA ALA A 236 6.91 11.19 -2.34
C ALA A 236 7.61 12.43 -2.88
N GLU A 237 7.26 12.93 -4.08
CA GLU A 237 7.77 14.22 -4.56
C GLU A 237 7.41 15.37 -3.62
N SER A 238 6.13 15.45 -3.24
CA SER A 238 5.63 16.49 -2.33
C SER A 238 6.26 16.39 -0.94
N THR A 239 6.49 15.17 -0.46
CA THR A 239 7.09 14.92 0.86
C THR A 239 8.59 15.17 0.87
N PHE A 240 9.32 14.79 -0.17
CA PHE A 240 10.78 14.88 -0.16
C PHE A 240 11.32 16.09 -0.92
N GLY A 241 10.50 16.79 -1.70
CA GLY A 241 10.89 17.94 -2.52
C GLY A 241 11.68 17.58 -3.78
N HIS A 242 11.82 16.28 -4.08
CA HIS A 242 12.48 15.77 -5.29
C HIS A 242 11.46 15.51 -6.38
N LYS A 243 11.85 15.63 -7.64
CA LYS A 243 11.02 15.21 -8.78
C LYS A 243 11.42 13.81 -9.25
N ALA A 244 10.47 13.05 -9.78
CA ALA A 244 10.68 11.67 -10.20
C ALA A 244 11.63 11.55 -11.41
N ASP A 245 11.85 12.63 -12.14
CA ASP A 245 12.79 12.74 -13.26
C ASP A 245 14.22 13.15 -12.85
N GLU A 246 14.47 13.40 -11.55
CA GLU A 246 15.81 13.64 -10.96
C GLU A 246 16.58 12.35 -10.64
#